data_AF-A0A9W8Q3H2-F1
#
_entry.id   AF-A0A9W8Q3H2-F1
#
_cell.length_a   1.000
_cell.length_b   1.000
_cell.length_c   1.000
_cell.angle_alpha   90.00
_cell.angle_beta   90.00
_cell.angle_gamma   90.00
#
_symmetry.space_group_name_H-M   'P 1'
#
loop_
_entity.id
_entity.type
_entity.pdbx_description
1 polymer ?
#
loop_
_entity_poly.entity_id
_entity_poly.type
_entity_poly.pdbx_seq_one_letter_code
_entity_poly.pdbx_strand_id
1 'polypeptide(L)'
;MSADSKRIISLSSLPSGPNVIFHESSFFSRNNGRSLPTLSEVRAESARQHSDDDHRKDNSPVIFESLGLLVKYGKERVQVAEGQCLWVLNHFLPEVPAPEIYGWAAEDGYVLLYMELVNGVTVEKRWPSMTDDEKAGFWKALRAVFDNLRKLSQDPNDAFVGQINRGPLYDEAIDNSKDPRPGPFASVKDFHDWCSITIRTGCEIHWPGMKPEEIPDPHRVMVPNDAPIVFTHAELHCSNILIDPENPSTIVAIVNWHYSGWWPDY
;
A
#
# COMPACT_ATOMS: atom_id res chain seq x y z
N MET A 1 13.05 -14.50 -22.13
CA MET A 1 11.71 -14.23 -21.57
C MET A 1 11.27 -12.89 -22.14
N SER A 2 10.06 -12.80 -22.71
CA SER A 2 9.57 -11.57 -23.36
C SER A 2 9.41 -10.45 -22.33
N ALA A 3 9.83 -9.22 -22.68
CA ALA A 3 9.78 -8.04 -21.81
C ALA A 3 8.35 -7.63 -21.38
N ASP A 4 7.33 -8.20 -22.04
CA ASP A 4 5.90 -7.96 -21.82
C ASP A 4 5.16 -9.12 -21.14
N SER A 5 5.87 -10.11 -20.59
CA SER A 5 5.19 -11.21 -19.91
C SER A 5 4.56 -10.75 -18.60
N LYS A 6 3.25 -10.95 -18.47
CA LYS A 6 2.54 -10.82 -17.19
C LYS A 6 3.22 -11.70 -16.13
N ARG A 7 3.35 -11.17 -14.91
CA ARG A 7 3.88 -11.86 -13.73
C ARG A 7 2.70 -12.20 -12.83
N ILE A 8 2.29 -13.46 -12.89
CA ILE A 8 1.16 -13.96 -12.10
C ILE A 8 1.68 -14.35 -10.73
N ILE A 9 1.05 -13.81 -9.68
CA ILE A 9 1.33 -14.17 -8.29
C ILE A 9 0.23 -15.07 -7.74
N SER A 10 0.64 -16.14 -7.06
CA SER A 10 -0.28 -17.03 -6.36
C SER A 10 -0.41 -16.56 -4.91
N LEU A 11 -1.62 -16.60 -4.35
CA LEU A 11 -1.84 -16.32 -2.93
C LEU A 11 -1.03 -17.29 -2.03
N SER A 12 -0.81 -18.51 -2.50
CA SER A 12 -0.02 -19.53 -1.78
C SER A 12 1.48 -19.22 -1.71
N SER A 13 2.00 -18.35 -2.58
CA SER A 13 3.41 -17.94 -2.53
C SER A 13 3.66 -16.77 -1.58
N LEU A 14 2.61 -16.12 -1.07
CA LEU A 14 2.78 -15.01 -0.13
C LEU A 14 3.27 -15.56 1.22
N PRO A 15 4.28 -14.93 1.84
CA PRO A 15 4.64 -15.28 3.20
C PRO A 15 3.44 -15.01 4.12
N SER A 16 3.21 -15.92 5.06
CA SER A 16 2.01 -15.92 5.89
C SER A 16 2.35 -16.16 7.35
N GLY A 17 1.40 -15.84 8.23
CA GLY A 17 1.55 -15.96 9.67
C GLY A 17 1.77 -14.60 10.36
N PRO A 18 1.59 -14.57 11.69
CA PRO A 18 1.64 -13.34 12.48
C PRO A 18 3.05 -12.78 12.62
N ASN A 19 4.08 -13.63 12.51
CA ASN A 19 5.47 -13.25 12.68
C ASN A 19 6.31 -13.88 11.56
N VAL A 20 6.96 -13.04 10.76
CA VAL A 20 7.80 -13.45 9.64
C VAL A 20 9.06 -12.61 9.65
N ILE A 21 10.22 -13.25 9.48
CA ILE A 21 11.52 -12.59 9.39
C ILE A 21 12.23 -13.11 8.14
N PHE A 22 12.69 -12.18 7.29
CA PHE A 22 13.46 -12.48 6.08
C PHE A 22 14.95 -12.38 6.41
N HIS A 23 15.54 -13.47 6.88
CA HIS A 23 16.95 -13.52 7.31
C HIS A 23 17.96 -13.23 6.18
N GLU A 24 17.53 -13.42 4.94
CA GLU A 24 18.25 -13.12 3.71
C GLU A 24 18.25 -11.63 3.33
N SER A 25 17.44 -10.80 4.00
CA SER A 25 17.31 -9.39 3.67
C SER A 25 18.59 -8.57 3.93
N SER A 26 18.70 -7.42 3.28
CA SER A 26 19.86 -6.52 3.44
C SER A 26 20.07 -6.06 4.88
N PHE A 27 19.02 -6.05 5.71
CA PHE A 27 19.11 -5.68 7.11
C PHE A 27 20.12 -6.54 7.88
N PHE A 28 20.02 -7.87 7.77
CA PHE A 28 20.84 -8.78 8.57
C PHE A 28 22.28 -8.82 8.10
N SER A 29 22.53 -8.69 6.80
CA SER A 29 23.90 -8.57 6.27
C SER A 29 24.56 -7.25 6.66
N ARG A 30 23.84 -6.12 6.60
CA ARG A 30 24.35 -4.80 6.99
C ARG A 30 24.58 -4.65 8.50
N ASN A 31 23.73 -5.28 9.31
CA ASN A 31 23.73 -5.13 10.77
C ASN A 31 24.32 -6.34 11.52
N ASN A 32 25.19 -7.14 10.87
CA ASN A 32 25.88 -8.29 11.49
C ASN A 32 24.94 -9.28 12.21
N GLY A 33 23.77 -9.56 11.62
CA GLY A 33 22.79 -10.49 12.18
C GLY A 33 22.06 -9.99 13.43
N ARG A 34 22.12 -8.68 13.74
CA ARG A 34 21.37 -8.08 14.86
C ARG A 34 19.87 -8.36 14.71
N SER A 35 19.18 -8.56 15.83
CA SER A 35 17.73 -8.75 15.86
C SER A 35 16.97 -7.46 15.52
N LEU A 36 15.76 -7.62 14.98
CA LEU A 36 14.82 -6.52 14.78
C LEU A 36 14.30 -6.02 16.14
N PRO A 37 14.01 -4.71 16.30
CA PRO A 37 13.50 -4.15 17.56
C PRO A 37 12.16 -4.76 18.00
N THR A 38 12.01 -4.99 19.30
CA THR A 38 10.76 -5.43 19.93
C THR A 38 9.70 -4.32 19.96
N LEU A 39 8.42 -4.66 20.18
CA LEU A 39 7.35 -3.65 20.35
C LEU A 39 7.65 -2.64 21.46
N SER A 40 8.25 -3.09 22.57
CA SER A 40 8.64 -2.21 23.67
C SER A 40 9.73 -1.21 23.26
N GLU A 41 10.73 -1.65 22.49
CA GLU A 41 11.78 -0.76 21.97
C GLU A 41 11.23 0.22 20.93
N VAL A 42 10.35 -0.24 20.04
CA VAL A 42 9.68 0.60 19.03
C VAL A 42 8.82 1.68 19.70
N ARG A 43 8.05 1.34 20.73
CA ARG A 43 7.26 2.33 21.49
C ARG A 43 8.13 3.34 22.23
N ALA A 44 9.20 2.86 22.88
CA ALA A 44 10.13 3.73 23.59
C ALA A 44 10.80 4.72 22.62
N GLU A 45 11.17 4.27 21.42
CA GLU A 45 11.77 5.11 20.40
C GLU A 45 10.74 6.06 19.75
N SER A 46 9.53 5.59 19.47
CA SER A 46 8.40 6.42 19.02
C SER A 46 8.14 7.58 19.98
N ALA A 47 8.16 7.32 21.29
CA ALA A 47 7.98 8.36 22.31
C ALA A 47 9.10 9.40 22.36
N ARG A 48 10.30 9.10 21.83
CA ARG A 48 11.39 10.08 21.70
C ARG A 48 11.26 10.93 20.44
N GLN A 49 10.72 10.36 19.37
CA GLN A 49 10.66 11.00 18.05
C GLN A 49 9.41 11.86 17.88
N HIS A 50 8.30 11.48 18.50
CA HIS A 50 6.99 12.12 18.32
C HIS A 50 6.50 12.75 19.62
N SER A 51 5.91 13.95 19.54
CA SER A 51 5.36 14.66 20.71
C SER A 51 4.08 14.00 21.23
N ASP A 52 3.74 14.26 22.51
CA ASP A 52 2.51 13.74 23.13
C ASP A 52 1.22 14.32 22.53
N ASP A 53 1.28 15.50 21.91
CA ASP A 53 0.15 16.13 21.22
C ASP A 53 -0.13 15.55 19.83
N ASP A 54 0.71 14.64 19.32
CA ASP A 54 0.45 13.97 18.06
C ASP A 54 -0.64 12.92 18.23
N HIS A 55 -1.87 13.26 17.84
CA HIS A 55 -3.00 12.32 17.80
C HIS A 55 -2.75 11.09 16.92
N ARG A 56 -1.63 11.04 16.15
CA ARG A 56 -1.21 9.91 15.32
C ARG A 56 -0.02 9.13 15.89
N LYS A 57 0.39 9.34 17.15
CA LYS A 57 1.59 8.73 17.76
C LYS A 57 1.72 7.21 17.54
N ASP A 58 0.59 6.49 17.60
CA ASP A 58 0.50 5.04 17.37
C ASP A 58 0.50 4.60 15.89
N ASN A 59 0.73 5.52 14.95
CA ASN A 59 0.77 5.28 13.50
C ASN A 59 1.94 5.98 12.80
N SER A 60 2.66 6.88 13.48
CA SER A 60 3.80 7.59 12.93
C SER A 60 4.99 6.62 12.77
N PRO A 61 5.65 6.56 11.60
CA PRO A 61 6.83 5.74 11.40
C PRO A 61 7.92 6.02 12.44
N VAL A 62 8.61 4.97 12.89
CA VAL A 62 9.70 5.05 13.85
C VAL A 62 11.01 4.76 13.13
N ILE A 63 11.97 5.67 13.23
CA ILE A 63 13.22 5.60 12.47
C ILE A 63 14.36 5.14 13.38
N PHE A 64 15.01 4.04 13.02
CA PHE A 64 16.27 3.60 13.63
C PHE A 64 17.40 3.88 12.64
N GLU A 65 17.85 5.14 12.58
CA GLU A 65 18.81 5.61 11.58
C GLU A 65 20.11 4.80 11.56
N SER A 66 20.66 4.49 12.75
CA SER A 66 21.87 3.66 12.90
C SER A 66 21.73 2.24 12.35
N LEU A 67 20.51 1.77 12.12
CA LEU A 67 20.21 0.44 11.56
C LEU A 67 19.78 0.49 10.08
N GLY A 68 19.58 1.70 9.53
CA GLY A 68 18.93 1.89 8.23
C GLY A 68 17.51 1.29 8.20
N LEU A 69 16.78 1.40 9.31
CA LEU A 69 15.50 0.73 9.53
C LEU A 69 14.40 1.75 9.79
N LEU A 70 13.25 1.55 9.14
CA LEU A 70 11.99 2.19 9.46
C LEU A 70 11.00 1.14 9.95
N VAL A 71 10.30 1.43 11.04
CA VAL A 71 9.25 0.57 11.58
C VAL A 71 7.91 1.30 11.52
N LYS A 72 6.95 0.72 10.81
CA LYS A 72 5.54 1.10 10.96
C LYS A 72 4.91 0.19 12.00
N TYR A 73 4.14 0.74 12.92
CA TYR A 73 3.40 -0.06 13.88
C TYR A 73 2.04 0.57 14.18
N GLY A 74 1.06 -0.24 14.56
CA GLY A 74 -0.29 0.21 14.89
C GLY A 74 -1.26 -0.96 15.06
N LYS A 75 -2.42 -0.72 15.68
CA LYS A 75 -3.41 -1.80 15.93
C LYS A 75 -4.33 -2.12 14.76
N GLU A 76 -4.84 -1.09 14.09
CA GLU A 76 -5.89 -1.25 13.08
C GLU A 76 -5.43 -0.83 11.69
N ARG A 77 -4.59 0.21 11.61
CA ARG A 77 -4.19 0.85 10.35
C ARG A 77 -3.02 0.14 9.66
N VAL A 78 -2.12 -0.45 10.45
CA VAL A 78 -0.97 -1.20 9.94
C VAL A 78 -1.38 -2.64 9.73
N GLN A 79 -1.22 -3.14 8.51
CA GLN A 79 -1.69 -4.47 8.12
C GLN A 79 -0.55 -5.29 7.52
N VAL A 80 -0.54 -6.59 7.81
CA VAL A 80 0.38 -7.57 7.20
C VAL A 80 0.31 -7.54 5.66
N ALA A 81 -0.84 -7.16 5.09
CA ALA A 81 -1.01 -6.99 3.66
C ALA A 81 -0.03 -5.99 3.03
N GLU A 82 0.34 -4.90 3.73
CA GLU A 82 1.37 -3.97 3.25
C GLU A 82 2.75 -4.66 3.21
N GLY A 83 3.10 -5.42 4.24
CA GLY A 83 4.33 -6.22 4.26
C GLY A 83 4.39 -7.27 3.15
N GLN A 84 3.27 -7.95 2.89
CA GLN A 84 3.15 -8.89 1.77
C GLN A 84 3.25 -8.18 0.41
N CYS A 85 2.69 -6.98 0.28
CA CYS A 85 2.84 -6.16 -0.93
C CYS A 85 4.31 -5.82 -1.19
N LEU A 86 5.01 -5.27 -0.19
CA LEU A 86 6.44 -4.95 -0.31
C LEU A 86 7.24 -6.21 -0.68
N TRP A 87 6.96 -7.34 -0.03
CA TRP A 87 7.63 -8.60 -0.36
C TRP A 87 7.41 -9.00 -1.83
N VAL A 88 6.18 -8.91 -2.35
CA VAL A 88 5.89 -9.16 -3.76
C VAL A 88 6.66 -8.21 -4.67
N LEU A 89 6.68 -6.91 -4.36
CA LEU A 89 7.41 -5.93 -5.17
C LEU A 89 8.91 -6.24 -5.19
N ASN A 90 9.51 -6.50 -4.03
CA ASN A 90 10.94 -6.80 -3.93
C ASN A 90 11.35 -8.09 -4.68
N HIS A 91 10.47 -9.11 -4.71
CA HIS A 91 10.81 -10.44 -5.27
C HIS A 91 10.33 -10.64 -6.72
N PHE A 92 9.20 -10.06 -7.09
CA PHE A 92 8.56 -10.28 -8.39
C PHE A 92 8.59 -9.04 -9.29
N LEU A 93 8.84 -7.84 -8.77
CA LEU A 93 8.89 -6.59 -9.53
C LEU A 93 10.06 -5.69 -9.07
N PRO A 94 11.32 -6.14 -9.15
CA PRO A 94 12.46 -5.31 -8.73
C PRO A 94 12.61 -4.01 -9.55
N GLU A 95 11.93 -3.89 -10.69
CA GLU A 95 11.85 -2.67 -11.50
C GLU A 95 10.88 -1.62 -10.94
N VAL A 96 10.08 -1.97 -9.93
CA VAL A 96 9.25 -1.04 -9.15
C VAL A 96 10.01 -0.72 -7.86
N PRO A 97 10.62 0.46 -7.74
CA PRO A 97 11.37 0.84 -6.55
C PRO A 97 10.42 0.94 -5.35
N ALA A 98 10.60 0.07 -4.36
CA ALA A 98 9.86 0.06 -3.11
C ALA A 98 10.80 -0.34 -1.98
N PRO A 99 10.58 0.12 -0.73
CA PRO A 99 11.39 -0.29 0.41
C PRO A 99 11.48 -1.81 0.52
N GLU A 100 12.66 -2.33 0.83
CA GLU A 100 12.80 -3.74 1.17
C GLU A 100 12.08 -4.04 2.50
N ILE A 101 11.21 -5.06 2.52
CA ILE A 101 10.62 -5.55 3.77
C ILE A 101 11.57 -6.57 4.43
N TYR A 102 11.87 -6.36 5.71
CA TYR A 102 12.74 -7.24 6.52
C TYR A 102 11.95 -8.26 7.34
N GLY A 103 10.67 -7.98 7.57
CA GLY A 103 9.74 -8.86 8.26
C GLY A 103 8.58 -8.11 8.87
N TRP A 104 7.75 -8.85 9.61
CA TRP A 104 6.67 -8.30 10.42
C TRP A 104 6.44 -9.13 11.67
N ALA A 105 5.80 -8.51 12.66
CA ALA A 105 5.38 -9.16 13.89
C ALA A 105 3.99 -8.70 14.31
N ALA A 106 3.25 -9.56 15.01
CA ALA A 106 1.98 -9.22 15.63
C ALA A 106 2.05 -9.52 17.13
N GLU A 107 1.93 -8.48 17.96
CA GLU A 107 2.12 -8.53 19.40
C GLU A 107 1.15 -7.54 20.09
N ASP A 108 0.43 -7.98 21.13
CA ASP A 108 -0.53 -7.16 21.90
C ASP A 108 -1.56 -6.39 21.04
N GLY A 109 -1.97 -7.01 19.92
CA GLY A 109 -2.90 -6.41 18.96
C GLY A 109 -2.27 -5.35 18.05
N TYR A 110 -0.97 -5.08 18.16
CA TYR A 110 -0.22 -4.27 17.20
C TYR A 110 0.35 -5.15 16.10
N VAL A 111 0.35 -4.63 14.88
CA VAL A 111 1.19 -5.13 13.79
C VAL A 111 2.41 -4.21 13.68
N LEU A 112 3.57 -4.81 13.47
CA LEU A 112 4.84 -4.12 13.19
C LEU A 112 5.34 -4.54 11.81
N LEU A 113 5.67 -3.58 10.97
CA LEU A 113 6.33 -3.80 9.67
C LEU A 113 7.73 -3.22 9.74
N TYR A 114 8.73 -4.08 9.57
CA TYR A 114 10.14 -3.70 9.57
C TYR A 114 10.61 -3.57 8.14
N MET A 115 10.97 -2.37 7.71
CA MET A 115 11.33 -2.09 6.33
C MET A 115 12.55 -1.18 6.21
N GLU A 116 13.11 -1.13 5.01
CA GLU A 116 14.24 -0.26 4.68
C GLU A 116 13.91 1.22 4.95
N LEU A 117 14.82 1.90 5.64
CA LEU A 117 14.88 3.35 5.63
C LEU A 117 15.55 3.81 4.34
N VAL A 118 14.75 4.12 3.32
CA VAL A 118 15.26 4.58 2.02
C VAL A 118 15.76 6.02 2.12
N ASN A 119 17.00 6.24 1.70
CA ASN A 119 17.58 7.58 1.60
C ASN A 119 17.14 8.24 0.29
N GLY A 120 16.42 9.36 0.38
CA GLY A 120 16.00 10.14 -0.76
C GLY A 120 15.30 11.42 -0.34
N VAL A 121 14.96 12.26 -1.32
CA VAL A 121 14.12 13.44 -1.11
C VAL A 121 12.77 13.22 -1.76
N THR A 122 11.69 13.62 -1.09
CA THR A 122 10.34 13.54 -1.66
C THR A 122 10.23 14.45 -2.88
N VAL A 123 9.50 14.02 -3.91
CA VAL A 123 9.17 14.85 -5.07
C VAL A 123 8.52 16.15 -4.63
N GLU A 124 7.59 16.12 -3.67
CA GLU A 124 6.94 17.33 -3.14
C GLU A 124 7.95 18.42 -2.73
N LYS A 125 9.00 18.06 -1.99
CA LYS A 125 10.05 18.98 -1.56
C LYS A 125 10.96 19.44 -2.69
N ARG A 126 11.32 18.55 -3.62
CA ARG A 126 12.29 18.86 -4.70
C ARG A 126 11.63 19.58 -5.88
N TRP A 127 10.37 19.29 -6.17
CA TRP A 127 9.62 19.76 -7.34
C TRP A 127 9.72 21.26 -7.64
N PRO A 128 9.61 22.17 -6.64
CA PRO A 128 9.69 23.62 -6.90
C PRO A 128 11.03 24.07 -7.49
N SER A 129 12.08 23.29 -7.30
CA SER A 129 13.45 23.59 -7.77
C SER A 129 13.86 22.79 -9.00
N MET A 130 12.98 21.94 -9.54
CA MET A 130 13.30 21.13 -10.72
C MET A 130 13.21 21.95 -12.00
N THR A 131 14.20 21.79 -12.87
CA THR A 131 14.18 22.28 -14.25
C THR A 131 13.16 21.50 -15.08
N ASP A 132 12.82 22.03 -16.26
CA ASP A 132 11.85 21.36 -17.15
C ASP A 132 12.38 20.03 -17.69
N ASP A 133 13.69 19.94 -17.95
CA ASP A 133 14.34 18.69 -18.37
C ASP A 133 14.32 17.63 -17.24
N GLU A 134 14.57 18.05 -15.99
CA GLU A 134 14.46 17.16 -14.82
C GLU A 134 13.01 16.65 -14.62
N LYS A 135 12.01 17.52 -14.80
CA LYS A 135 10.59 17.13 -14.73
C LYS A 135 10.22 16.15 -15.86
N ALA A 136 10.71 16.39 -17.08
CA ALA A 136 10.49 15.49 -18.20
C ALA A 136 11.12 14.10 -17.96
N GLY A 137 12.34 14.08 -17.42
CA GLY A 137 13.02 12.85 -17.01
C GLY A 137 12.28 12.10 -15.89
N PHE A 138 11.82 12.82 -14.87
CA PHE A 138 10.99 12.27 -13.80
C PHE A 138 9.71 11.61 -14.34
N TRP A 139 8.95 12.28 -15.21
CA TRP A 139 7.73 11.70 -15.78
C TRP A 139 8.00 10.43 -16.59
N LYS A 140 9.12 10.38 -17.31
CA LYS A 140 9.55 9.19 -18.03
C LYS A 140 9.87 8.04 -17.07
N ALA A 141 10.58 8.32 -15.98
CA ALA A 141 10.89 7.34 -14.96
C ALA A 141 9.62 6.83 -14.25
N LEU A 142 8.73 7.74 -13.85
CA LEU A 142 7.46 7.40 -13.20
C LEU A 142 6.59 6.51 -14.09
N ARG A 143 6.48 6.85 -15.38
CA ARG A 143 5.78 6.02 -16.36
C ARG A 143 6.37 4.61 -16.41
N ALA A 144 7.69 4.48 -16.49
CA ALA A 144 8.35 3.18 -16.52
C ALA A 144 8.08 2.35 -15.25
N VAL A 145 8.01 2.99 -14.08
CA VAL A 145 7.63 2.30 -12.82
C VAL A 145 6.22 1.73 -12.93
N PHE A 146 5.25 2.52 -13.39
CA PHE A 146 3.87 2.04 -13.51
C PHE A 146 3.67 1.03 -14.65
N ASP A 147 4.36 1.19 -15.77
CA ASP A 147 4.35 0.19 -16.84
C ASP A 147 4.85 -1.17 -16.32
N ASN A 148 5.85 -1.19 -15.42
CA ASN A 148 6.28 -2.41 -14.76
C ASN A 148 5.30 -2.90 -13.68
N LEU A 149 4.71 -2.00 -12.88
CA LEU A 149 3.70 -2.36 -11.89
C LEU A 149 2.51 -3.07 -12.55
N ARG A 150 2.06 -2.59 -13.72
CA ARG A 150 0.97 -3.18 -14.50
C ARG A 150 1.29 -4.57 -15.08
N LYS A 151 2.54 -5.04 -15.01
CA LYS A 151 2.89 -6.42 -15.36
C LYS A 151 2.46 -7.42 -14.28
N LEU A 152 2.25 -6.97 -13.04
CA LEU A 152 1.67 -7.82 -12.00
C LEU A 152 0.23 -8.16 -12.36
N SER A 153 -0.14 -9.44 -12.29
CA SER A 153 -1.49 -9.88 -12.63
C SER A 153 -1.96 -10.98 -11.67
N GLN A 154 -3.27 -11.04 -11.46
CA GLN A 154 -3.92 -12.16 -10.80
C GLN A 154 -3.97 -13.38 -11.74
N ASP A 155 -4.31 -14.54 -11.17
CA ASP A 155 -4.80 -15.66 -11.98
C ASP A 155 -6.10 -15.22 -12.67
N PRO A 156 -6.20 -15.29 -14.01
CA PRO A 156 -7.40 -14.87 -14.74
C PRO A 156 -8.66 -15.67 -14.37
N ASN A 157 -8.52 -16.86 -13.76
CA ASN A 157 -9.66 -17.68 -13.33
C ASN A 157 -10.09 -17.41 -11.89
N ASP A 158 -9.36 -16.56 -11.17
CA ASP A 158 -9.60 -16.28 -9.75
C ASP A 158 -9.50 -14.78 -9.46
N ALA A 159 -10.11 -13.98 -10.34
CA ALA A 159 -10.05 -12.53 -10.27
C ALA A 159 -10.89 -11.96 -9.11
N PHE A 160 -10.43 -10.87 -8.49
CA PHE A 160 -11.12 -10.19 -7.39
C PHE A 160 -10.64 -8.75 -7.20
N VAL A 161 -11.45 -7.91 -6.56
CA VAL A 161 -11.06 -6.58 -6.09
C VAL A 161 -10.79 -6.65 -4.58
N GLY A 162 -9.60 -6.28 -4.13
CA GLY A 162 -9.15 -6.51 -2.76
C GLY A 162 -7.65 -6.30 -2.58
N GLN A 163 -7.13 -6.48 -1.37
CA GLN A 163 -5.69 -6.38 -1.11
C GLN A 163 -4.88 -7.49 -1.80
N ILE A 164 -3.54 -7.37 -1.80
CA ILE A 164 -2.61 -8.34 -2.42
C ILE A 164 -2.90 -9.80 -2.03
N ASN A 165 -3.37 -10.02 -0.81
CA ASN A 165 -3.65 -11.31 -0.20
C ASN A 165 -5.14 -11.72 -0.25
N ARG A 166 -5.96 -11.07 -1.08
CA ARG A 166 -7.43 -11.21 -1.10
C ARG A 166 -8.11 -10.76 0.21
N GLY A 167 -7.44 -9.92 0.99
CA GLY A 167 -8.07 -9.22 2.10
C GLY A 167 -9.06 -8.14 1.63
N PRO A 168 -9.90 -7.63 2.54
CA PRO A 168 -10.73 -6.46 2.27
C PRO A 168 -9.87 -5.26 1.87
N LEU A 169 -10.44 -4.36 1.07
CA LEU A 169 -9.80 -3.10 0.76
C LEU A 169 -9.65 -2.26 2.04
N TYR A 170 -8.59 -1.47 2.07
CA TYR A 170 -8.35 -0.49 3.11
C TYR A 170 -8.03 0.83 2.42
N ASP A 171 -8.79 1.86 2.77
CA ASP A 171 -8.63 3.25 2.36
C ASP A 171 -9.47 4.07 3.36
N GLU A 172 -8.88 5.04 4.05
CA GLU A 172 -9.59 5.80 5.10
C GLU A 172 -10.85 6.54 4.61
N ALA A 173 -10.93 6.92 3.33
CA ALA A 173 -12.12 7.56 2.78
C ALA A 173 -13.26 6.57 2.48
N ILE A 174 -12.89 5.30 2.24
CA ILE A 174 -13.80 4.19 1.91
C ILE A 174 -14.20 3.42 3.18
N ASP A 175 -13.26 3.26 4.11
CA ASP A 175 -13.38 2.63 5.43
C ASP A 175 -14.04 3.59 6.43
N ASN A 176 -15.27 4.02 6.14
CA ASN A 176 -16.10 4.86 7.00
C ASN A 176 -16.66 4.07 8.20
N SER A 177 -15.78 3.55 9.07
CA SER A 177 -16.09 2.90 10.36
C SER A 177 -16.94 1.61 10.28
N LYS A 178 -16.99 0.92 9.14
CA LYS A 178 -17.76 -0.32 9.01
C LYS A 178 -16.89 -1.53 9.40
N ASP A 179 -17.29 -2.20 10.48
CA ASP A 179 -16.91 -3.58 10.77
C ASP A 179 -18.03 -4.50 10.24
N PRO A 180 -17.78 -5.39 9.25
CA PRO A 180 -16.48 -5.68 8.63
C PRO A 180 -16.09 -4.70 7.52
N ARG A 181 -14.77 -4.58 7.29
CA ARG A 181 -14.16 -3.81 6.18
C ARG A 181 -14.66 -4.28 4.81
N PRO A 182 -14.70 -3.39 3.79
CA PRO A 182 -15.27 -3.70 2.49
C PRO A 182 -14.44 -4.71 1.69
N GLY A 183 -15.11 -5.71 1.13
CA GLY A 183 -14.50 -6.72 0.28
C GLY A 183 -13.84 -7.88 1.06
N PRO A 184 -12.99 -8.70 0.40
CA PRO A 184 -12.71 -8.66 -1.03
C PRO A 184 -14.00 -8.84 -1.85
N PHE A 185 -14.07 -8.21 -3.02
CA PHE A 185 -15.20 -8.34 -3.94
C PHE A 185 -14.86 -9.36 -5.02
N ALA A 186 -15.80 -10.25 -5.32
CA ALA A 186 -15.61 -11.29 -6.33
C ALA A 186 -15.57 -10.73 -7.76
N SER A 187 -16.06 -9.50 -7.97
CA SER A 187 -16.05 -8.85 -9.27
C SER A 187 -16.08 -7.32 -9.15
N VAL A 188 -15.75 -6.64 -10.26
CA VAL A 188 -15.94 -5.18 -10.39
C VAL A 188 -17.41 -4.79 -10.20
N LYS A 189 -18.35 -5.65 -10.62
CA LYS A 189 -19.78 -5.44 -10.37
C LYS A 189 -20.09 -5.36 -8.87
N ASP A 190 -19.56 -6.29 -8.08
CA ASP A 190 -19.84 -6.34 -6.63
C ASP A 190 -19.23 -5.12 -5.92
N PHE A 191 -18.05 -4.68 -6.36
CA PHE A 191 -17.45 -3.43 -5.91
C PHE A 191 -18.34 -2.21 -6.23
N HIS A 192 -18.83 -2.09 -7.46
CA HIS A 192 -19.74 -1.00 -7.85
C HIS A 192 -21.06 -1.00 -7.10
N ASP A 193 -21.64 -2.19 -6.91
CA ASP A 193 -22.88 -2.34 -6.14
C ASP A 193 -22.67 -1.87 -4.70
N TRP A 194 -21.54 -2.26 -4.10
CA TRP A 194 -21.15 -1.79 -2.77
C TRP A 194 -20.93 -0.26 -2.71
N CYS A 195 -20.23 0.34 -3.69
CA CYS A 195 -20.04 1.79 -3.77
C CYS A 195 -21.39 2.52 -3.86
N SER A 196 -22.29 2.03 -4.71
CA SER A 196 -23.64 2.58 -4.91
C SER A 196 -24.47 2.54 -3.63
N ILE A 197 -24.44 1.42 -2.88
CA ILE A 197 -25.08 1.31 -1.57
C ILE A 197 -24.45 2.29 -0.56
N THR A 198 -23.12 2.39 -0.55
CA THR A 198 -22.39 3.22 0.41
C THR A 198 -22.68 4.71 0.22
N ILE A 199 -22.66 5.21 -1.01
CA ILE A 199 -22.97 6.62 -1.32
C ILE A 199 -24.42 6.98 -0.95
N ARG A 200 -25.35 6.01 -1.02
CA ARG A 200 -26.76 6.20 -0.64
C ARG A 200 -27.03 5.97 0.85
N THR A 201 -26.04 5.51 1.63
CA THR A 201 -26.20 5.39 3.08
C THR A 201 -26.38 6.79 3.67
N GLY A 202 -27.47 7.01 4.41
CA GLY A 202 -27.91 8.31 4.89
C GLY A 202 -28.99 8.97 4.03
N CYS A 203 -29.22 8.52 2.79
CA CYS A 203 -30.29 9.04 1.94
C CYS A 203 -31.69 8.54 2.32
N GLU A 204 -31.82 7.59 3.25
CA GLU A 204 -33.09 7.08 3.79
C GLU A 204 -33.95 8.21 4.37
N ILE A 205 -33.34 9.31 4.81
CA ILE A 205 -34.05 10.52 5.26
C ILE A 205 -34.98 11.10 4.18
N HIS A 206 -34.65 10.89 2.90
CA HIS A 206 -35.45 11.31 1.75
C HIS A 206 -36.36 10.19 1.21
N TRP A 207 -36.15 8.95 1.66
CA TRP A 207 -36.91 7.76 1.26
C TRP A 207 -37.34 6.94 2.49
N PRO A 208 -38.31 7.45 3.29
CA PRO A 208 -38.69 6.79 4.54
C PRO A 208 -39.17 5.36 4.32
N GLY A 209 -38.59 4.43 5.10
CA GLY A 209 -38.95 3.01 5.06
C GLY A 209 -38.21 2.19 3.99
N MET A 210 -37.35 2.81 3.19
CA MET A 210 -36.47 2.11 2.26
C MET A 210 -35.06 1.97 2.84
N LYS A 211 -34.44 0.83 2.57
CA LYS A 211 -33.02 0.59 2.86
C LYS A 211 -32.15 1.18 1.74
N PRO A 212 -30.86 1.49 1.99
CA PRO A 212 -29.95 1.99 0.96
C PRO A 212 -29.91 1.18 -0.34
N GLU A 213 -30.05 -0.15 -0.26
CA GLU A 213 -30.04 -1.04 -1.43
C GLU A 213 -31.28 -0.87 -2.32
N GLU A 214 -32.38 -0.41 -1.73
CA GLU A 214 -33.68 -0.25 -2.39
C GLU A 214 -33.82 1.14 -3.03
N ILE A 215 -33.08 2.14 -2.54
CA ILE A 215 -33.12 3.52 -3.06
C ILE A 215 -32.60 3.53 -4.51
N PRO A 216 -33.32 4.08 -5.49
CA PRO A 216 -32.85 4.09 -6.89
C PRO A 216 -31.50 4.81 -7.06
N ASP A 217 -30.57 4.19 -7.80
CA ASP A 217 -29.34 4.84 -8.27
C ASP A 217 -29.34 4.91 -9.80
N PRO A 218 -29.72 6.06 -10.38
CA PRO A 218 -29.72 6.24 -11.83
C PRO A 218 -28.32 6.30 -12.45
N HIS A 219 -27.26 6.50 -11.65
CA HIS A 219 -25.89 6.52 -12.13
C HIS A 219 -25.26 5.14 -12.16
N ARG A 220 -25.70 4.20 -11.31
CA ARG A 220 -25.18 2.83 -11.28
C ARG A 220 -25.23 2.13 -12.63
N VAL A 221 -26.30 2.35 -13.40
CA VAL A 221 -26.48 1.77 -14.75
C VAL A 221 -25.52 2.36 -15.79
N MET A 222 -24.92 3.51 -15.50
CA MET A 222 -23.95 4.17 -16.38
C MET A 222 -22.52 3.67 -16.15
N VAL A 223 -22.28 2.88 -15.10
CA VAL A 223 -20.95 2.36 -14.74
C VAL A 223 -20.80 0.93 -15.26
N PRO A 224 -19.94 0.69 -16.28
CA PRO A 224 -19.67 -0.65 -16.81
C PRO A 224 -19.07 -1.57 -15.74
N ASN A 225 -19.30 -2.87 -15.84
CA ASN A 225 -18.83 -3.85 -14.85
C ASN A 225 -17.66 -4.71 -15.35
N ASP A 226 -17.13 -4.41 -16.54
CA ASP A 226 -16.12 -5.16 -17.28
C ASP A 226 -14.75 -4.46 -17.26
N ALA A 227 -14.57 -3.46 -16.39
CA ALA A 227 -13.28 -2.81 -16.19
C ALA A 227 -12.20 -3.86 -15.82
N PRO A 228 -11.01 -3.81 -16.44
CA PRO A 228 -9.90 -4.66 -16.04
C PRO A 228 -9.52 -4.46 -14.58
N ILE A 229 -9.18 -5.54 -13.89
CA ILE A 229 -8.61 -5.48 -12.54
C ILE A 229 -7.09 -5.44 -12.66
N VAL A 230 -6.48 -4.45 -12.01
CA VAL A 230 -5.04 -4.16 -12.06
C VAL A 230 -4.50 -3.88 -10.66
N PHE A 231 -3.21 -4.15 -10.44
CA PHE A 231 -2.58 -3.82 -9.18
C PHE A 231 -2.24 -2.33 -9.13
N THR A 232 -2.70 -1.63 -8.09
CA THR A 232 -2.67 -0.17 -7.96
C THR A 232 -2.13 0.22 -6.59
N HIS A 233 -1.31 1.28 -6.54
CA HIS A 233 -0.78 1.84 -5.29
C HIS A 233 -1.87 2.44 -4.40
N ALA A 234 -2.91 3.01 -5.01
CA ALA A 234 -4.09 3.67 -4.42
C ALA A 234 -3.83 4.93 -3.58
N GLU A 235 -2.57 5.24 -3.24
CA GLU A 235 -2.20 6.49 -2.55
C GLU A 235 -1.02 7.25 -3.21
N LEU A 236 -1.05 7.41 -4.52
CA LEU A 236 0.07 8.05 -5.22
C LEU A 236 0.04 9.57 -5.01
N HIS A 237 0.88 10.06 -4.12
CA HIS A 237 1.09 11.48 -3.85
C HIS A 237 2.57 11.86 -3.97
N CYS A 238 2.89 13.12 -4.29
CA CYS A 238 4.28 13.59 -4.44
C CYS A 238 5.13 13.44 -3.15
N SER A 239 4.50 13.35 -1.99
CA SER A 239 5.16 13.05 -0.70
C SER A 239 5.55 11.58 -0.56
N ASN A 240 4.93 10.68 -1.33
CA ASN A 240 5.13 9.23 -1.30
C ASN A 240 6.13 8.74 -2.35
N ILE A 241 6.73 9.65 -3.12
CA ILE A 241 7.74 9.33 -4.14
C ILE A 241 9.07 9.93 -3.70
N LEU A 242 10.06 9.09 -3.45
CA LEU A 242 11.42 9.46 -3.13
C LEU A 242 12.27 9.40 -4.40
N ILE A 243 13.03 10.47 -4.64
CA ILE A 243 13.98 10.59 -5.75
C ILE A 243 15.40 10.82 -5.22
N ASP A 244 16.37 10.50 -6.06
CA ASP A 244 17.78 10.83 -5.82
C ASP A 244 17.93 12.37 -5.75
N PRO A 245 18.51 12.93 -4.67
CA PRO A 245 18.72 14.37 -4.53
C PRO A 245 19.56 15.00 -5.66
N GLU A 246 20.56 14.26 -6.15
CA GLU A 246 21.51 14.70 -7.17
C GLU A 246 20.98 14.42 -8.58
N ASN A 247 20.06 13.47 -8.72
CA ASN A 247 19.43 13.13 -10.00
C ASN A 247 17.90 12.93 -9.85
N PRO A 248 17.10 14.01 -9.95
CA PRO A 248 15.65 13.95 -9.78
C PRO A 248 14.89 13.06 -10.78
N SER A 249 15.55 12.60 -11.85
CA SER A 249 14.98 11.63 -12.79
C SER A 249 15.08 10.19 -12.30
N THR A 250 15.77 9.94 -11.18
CA THR A 250 15.91 8.61 -10.58
C THR A 250 14.97 8.49 -9.39
N ILE A 251 13.92 7.68 -9.52
CA ILE A 251 13.05 7.30 -8.41
C ILE A 251 13.74 6.21 -7.62
N VAL A 252 14.02 6.49 -6.34
CA VAL A 252 14.69 5.53 -5.43
C VAL A 252 13.69 4.69 -4.66
N ALA A 253 12.49 5.21 -4.37
CA ALA A 253 11.39 4.42 -3.84
C ALA A 253 10.03 5.10 -4.03
N ILE A 254 8.99 4.30 -4.19
CA ILE A 254 7.62 4.68 -3.87
C ILE A 254 7.27 4.04 -2.53
N VAL A 255 6.78 4.83 -1.58
CA VAL A 255 6.47 4.43 -0.20
C VAL A 255 4.96 4.50 0.07
N ASN A 256 4.52 3.97 1.22
CA ASN A 256 3.11 3.99 1.68
C ASN A 256 2.15 3.12 0.87
N TRP A 257 2.53 1.86 0.63
CA TRP A 257 1.73 0.84 -0.08
C TRP A 257 0.54 0.28 0.73
N HIS A 258 0.12 0.93 1.81
CA HIS A 258 -0.88 0.41 2.74
C HIS A 258 -2.31 0.35 2.19
N TYR A 259 -2.64 1.18 1.20
CA TYR A 259 -3.90 1.13 0.44
C TYR A 259 -3.78 0.31 -0.86
N SER A 260 -2.59 -0.23 -1.14
CA SER A 260 -2.36 -0.95 -2.38
C SER A 260 -3.21 -2.22 -2.47
N GLY A 261 -3.58 -2.56 -3.69
CA GLY A 261 -4.45 -3.69 -3.94
C GLY A 261 -4.78 -3.87 -5.40
N TRP A 262 -5.69 -4.78 -5.64
CA TRP A 262 -6.33 -5.03 -6.91
C TRP A 262 -7.58 -4.19 -7.01
N TRP A 263 -7.56 -3.26 -7.95
CA TRP A 263 -8.61 -2.28 -8.19
C TRP A 263 -9.04 -2.34 -9.65
N PRO A 264 -10.25 -1.86 -9.99
CA PRO A 264 -10.51 -1.41 -11.35
C PRO A 264 -9.43 -0.44 -11.84
N ASP A 265 -9.26 -0.31 -13.15
CA ASP A 265 -8.12 0.43 -13.75
C ASP A 265 -8.23 1.96 -13.75
N TYR A 266 -9.30 2.52 -13.17
CA TYR A 266 -9.60 3.95 -13.09
C TYR A 266 -9.54 4.50 -11.66
#